data_AF-A0A3D4KQV2-F1
#
_entry.id   AF-A0A3D4KQV2-F1
#
_cell.length_a   1.000
_cell.length_b   1.000
_cell.length_c   1.000
_cell.angle_alpha   90.00
_cell.angle_beta   90.00
_cell.angle_gamma   90.00
#
_symmetry.space_group_name_H-M   'P 1'
#
loop_
_entity.id
_entity.type
_entity.pdbx_description
1 polymer ?
#
loop_
_entity_poly.entity_id
_entity_poly.type
_entity_poly.pdbx_seq_one_letter_code
_entity_poly.pdbx_strand_id
1 'polypeptide(L)'
;MKKIMIFTRFSVISKNKAGTIVASGAKNSEDYIEAILNDKRLEERFEVFENITACSIENLTCPNVDLHFVVLISDLLPEKYQTRLRKRLSLVREKSPANTSIIVVESGICDVNNGAGYSSINEAINDYIDSIVVNYDRVEFATVRLDDDDALSKNYALELSKYIKEDFAGFLLVFHTATKVYMIMGK
;
A
#
# COMPACT_ATOMS: atom_id res chain seq x y z
N MET A 1 -2.46 17.63 13.28
CA MET A 1 -3.32 16.43 13.14
C MET A 1 -2.42 15.27 12.75
N LYS A 2 -2.55 14.11 13.41
CA LYS A 2 -1.71 12.95 13.12
C LYS A 2 -2.22 12.22 11.88
N LYS A 3 -1.30 11.69 11.06
CA LYS A 3 -1.67 10.89 9.88
C LYS A 3 -1.07 9.49 9.95
N ILE A 4 -1.82 8.49 9.50
CA ILE A 4 -1.32 7.13 9.31
C ILE A 4 -1.57 6.74 7.86
N MET A 5 -0.54 6.34 7.14
CA MET A 5 -0.61 5.94 5.74
C MET A 5 -0.21 4.48 5.61
N ILE A 6 -1.18 3.62 5.29
CA ILE A 6 -1.00 2.19 5.12
C ILE A 6 -0.89 1.89 3.64
N PHE A 7 0.25 1.34 3.23
CA PHE A 7 0.55 0.99 1.84
C PHE A 7 0.53 -0.52 1.67
N THR A 8 -0.32 -1.00 0.75
CA THR A 8 -0.39 -2.40 0.33
C THR A 8 -0.02 -2.54 -1.13
N ARG A 9 0.79 -3.55 -1.44
CA ARG A 9 1.20 -3.86 -2.81
C ARG A 9 0.36 -5.02 -3.30
N PHE A 10 -0.57 -4.78 -4.21
CA PHE A 10 -1.39 -5.83 -4.78
C PHE A 10 -0.85 -6.20 -6.17
N SER A 11 -0.11 -7.31 -6.23
CA SER A 11 0.50 -7.83 -7.48
C SER A 11 1.23 -6.77 -8.30
N VAL A 12 2.16 -6.05 -7.66
CA VAL A 12 2.95 -4.99 -8.29
C VAL A 12 4.16 -5.57 -9.02
N ILE A 13 4.32 -5.18 -10.28
CA ILE A 13 5.52 -5.42 -11.08
C ILE A 13 6.16 -4.05 -11.32
N SER A 14 7.47 -3.93 -11.11
CA SER A 14 8.19 -2.65 -11.33
C SER A 14 9.42 -2.87 -12.21
N LYS A 15 9.91 -1.78 -12.81
CA LYS A 15 11.02 -1.80 -13.78
C LYS A 15 12.33 -2.36 -13.23
N ASN A 16 12.62 -2.17 -11.93
CA ASN A 16 13.82 -2.68 -11.27
C ASN A 16 13.62 -4.13 -10.79
N LYS A 17 13.79 -5.10 -11.69
CA LYS A 17 13.41 -6.50 -11.49
C LYS A 17 14.51 -7.42 -10.92
N ALA A 18 15.77 -6.99 -10.89
CA ALA A 18 16.90 -7.89 -10.65
C ALA A 18 16.83 -8.64 -9.31
N GLY A 19 16.54 -7.96 -8.19
CA GLY A 19 16.42 -8.60 -6.88
C GLY A 19 15.15 -9.46 -6.73
N THR A 20 14.06 -9.05 -7.37
CA THR A 20 12.74 -9.67 -7.22
C THR A 20 12.58 -10.95 -8.06
N ILE A 21 13.18 -10.98 -9.26
CA ILE A 21 13.22 -12.20 -10.09
C ILE A 21 13.98 -13.30 -9.35
N VAL A 22 15.13 -12.97 -8.77
CA VAL A 22 15.92 -13.94 -7.99
C VAL A 22 15.15 -14.45 -6.77
N ALA A 23 14.50 -13.56 -6.02
CA ALA A 23 13.72 -13.94 -4.83
C ALA A 23 12.48 -14.79 -5.15
N SER A 24 11.92 -14.64 -6.35
CA SER A 24 10.74 -15.40 -6.79
C SER A 24 11.06 -16.79 -7.37
N GLY A 25 12.34 -17.08 -7.65
CA GLY A 25 12.75 -18.32 -8.31
C GLY A 25 12.42 -18.41 -9.80
N ALA A 26 11.98 -17.30 -10.41
CA ALA A 26 11.71 -17.23 -11.84
C ALA A 26 13.01 -17.26 -12.66
N LYS A 27 12.97 -17.89 -13.84
CA LYS A 27 14.15 -18.03 -14.71
C LYS A 27 14.44 -16.76 -15.50
N ASN A 28 13.40 -16.01 -15.84
CA ASN A 28 13.47 -14.77 -16.61
C ASN A 28 12.34 -13.80 -16.17
N SER A 29 12.26 -12.65 -16.82
CA SER A 29 11.22 -11.65 -16.55
C SER A 29 9.82 -12.12 -16.94
N GLU A 30 9.69 -12.83 -18.05
CA GLU A 30 8.41 -13.27 -18.61
C GLU A 30 7.73 -14.28 -17.67
N ASP A 31 8.47 -15.30 -17.23
CA ASP A 31 8.04 -16.32 -16.27
C ASP A 31 7.58 -15.67 -14.95
N TYR A 32 8.30 -14.64 -14.49
CA TYR A 32 7.94 -13.90 -13.28
C TYR A 32 6.61 -13.15 -13.42
N ILE A 33 6.41 -12.49 -14.56
CA ILE A 33 5.18 -11.73 -14.86
C ILE A 33 4.01 -12.70 -14.98
N GLU A 34 4.18 -13.78 -15.75
CA GLU A 34 3.15 -14.81 -15.93
C GLU A 34 2.76 -15.43 -14.58
N ALA A 35 3.73 -15.73 -13.73
CA ALA A 35 3.46 -16.26 -12.39
C ALA A 35 2.66 -15.28 -11.53
N ILE A 36 3.01 -13.98 -11.54
CA ILE A 36 2.31 -12.97 -10.75
C ILE A 36 0.91 -12.69 -11.29
N LEU A 37 0.76 -12.59 -12.61
CA LEU A 37 -0.48 -12.25 -13.28
C LEU A 37 -1.33 -13.49 -13.61
N ASN A 38 -0.91 -14.67 -13.17
CA ASN A 38 -1.67 -15.89 -13.31
C ASN A 38 -3.08 -15.72 -12.71
N ASP A 39 -4.09 -16.03 -13.50
CA ASP A 39 -5.48 -15.75 -13.15
C ASP A 39 -5.93 -16.45 -11.86
N LYS A 40 -5.58 -17.73 -11.71
CA LYS A 40 -5.88 -18.51 -10.51
C LYS A 40 -5.22 -17.91 -9.28
N ARG A 41 -3.94 -17.56 -9.38
CA ARG A 41 -3.20 -16.90 -8.28
C ARG A 41 -3.84 -15.55 -7.93
N LEU A 42 -4.14 -14.72 -8.92
CA LEU A 42 -4.75 -13.41 -8.70
C LEU A 42 -6.11 -13.53 -8.02
N GLU A 43 -6.92 -14.52 -8.41
CA GLU A 43 -8.20 -14.79 -7.75
C GLU A 43 -8.01 -15.16 -6.28
N GLU A 44 -7.15 -16.13 -5.97
CA GLU A 44 -6.83 -16.55 -4.61
C GLU A 44 -6.31 -15.38 -3.75
N ARG A 45 -5.38 -14.58 -4.29
CA ARG A 45 -4.86 -13.38 -3.61
C ARG A 45 -5.94 -12.34 -3.39
N PHE A 46 -6.82 -12.15 -4.37
CA PHE A 46 -7.92 -11.21 -4.23
C PHE A 46 -8.90 -11.65 -3.15
N GLU A 47 -9.26 -12.94 -3.09
CA GLU A 47 -10.14 -13.47 -2.04
C GLU A 47 -9.56 -13.22 -0.65
N VAL A 48 -8.25 -13.44 -0.47
CA VAL A 48 -7.58 -13.16 0.80
C VAL A 48 -7.60 -11.67 1.09
N PHE A 49 -7.19 -10.83 0.14
CA PHE A 49 -7.20 -9.37 0.29
C PHE A 49 -8.59 -8.84 0.67
N GLU A 50 -9.63 -9.32 -0.02
CA GLU A 50 -11.01 -8.86 0.15
C GLU A 50 -11.57 -9.21 1.53
N ASN A 51 -11.31 -10.44 1.98
CA ASN A 51 -11.91 -11.00 3.19
C ASN A 51 -11.05 -10.80 4.46
N ILE A 52 -9.74 -10.59 4.30
CA ILE A 52 -8.78 -10.46 5.40
C ILE A 52 -8.25 -9.03 5.46
N THR A 53 -7.44 -8.62 4.49
CA THR A 53 -6.72 -7.34 4.54
C THR A 53 -7.68 -6.15 4.55
N ALA A 54 -8.56 -6.04 3.55
CA ALA A 54 -9.53 -4.96 3.43
C ALA A 54 -10.50 -4.93 4.61
N CYS A 55 -10.98 -6.10 5.06
CA CYS A 55 -11.81 -6.21 6.26
C CYS A 55 -11.07 -5.72 7.52
N SER A 56 -9.77 -5.96 7.67
CA SER A 56 -9.01 -5.46 8.81
C SER A 56 -8.94 -3.93 8.82
N ILE A 57 -8.81 -3.29 7.64
CA ILE A 57 -8.83 -1.83 7.49
C ILE A 57 -10.21 -1.25 7.82
N GLU A 58 -11.30 -1.93 7.43
CA GLU A 58 -12.66 -1.52 7.77
C GLU A 58 -12.87 -1.40 9.28
N ASN A 59 -12.20 -2.26 10.04
CA ASN A 59 -12.37 -2.36 11.49
C ASN A 59 -11.33 -1.56 12.29
N LEU A 60 -10.47 -0.77 11.63
CA LEU A 60 -9.51 0.08 12.34
C LEU A 60 -10.23 1.19 13.09
N THR A 61 -9.91 1.32 14.37
CA THR A 61 -10.43 2.38 15.24
C THR A 61 -9.29 3.31 15.64
N CYS A 62 -9.40 4.59 15.30
CA CYS A 62 -8.44 5.60 15.74
C CYS A 62 -9.05 7.01 15.66
N PRO A 63 -9.64 7.54 16.75
CA PRO A 63 -10.10 8.91 16.75
C PRO A 63 -8.93 9.88 16.61
N ASN A 64 -9.18 11.04 16.00
CA ASN A 64 -8.19 12.13 15.83
C ASN A 64 -6.95 11.78 15.00
N VAL A 65 -7.02 10.73 14.18
CA VAL A 65 -6.02 10.38 13.18
C VAL A 65 -6.68 10.38 11.81
N ASP A 66 -6.02 11.04 10.87
CA ASP A 66 -6.38 10.98 9.46
C ASP A 66 -5.72 9.75 8.83
N LEU A 67 -6.55 8.76 8.51
CA LEU A 67 -6.14 7.44 8.09
C LEU A 67 -6.21 7.34 6.56
N HIS A 68 -5.13 6.89 5.95
CA HIS A 68 -5.04 6.63 4.52
C HIS A 68 -4.72 5.16 4.28
N PHE A 69 -5.48 4.51 3.40
CA PHE A 69 -5.21 3.16 2.90
C PHE A 69 -4.99 3.20 1.39
N VAL A 70 -3.75 2.94 0.99
CA VAL A 70 -3.28 3.12 -0.38
C VAL A 70 -2.87 1.77 -0.94
N VAL A 71 -3.50 1.37 -2.05
CA VAL A 71 -3.16 0.13 -2.75
C VAL A 71 -2.36 0.47 -4.00
N LEU A 72 -1.12 0.00 -4.06
CA LEU A 72 -0.29 0.07 -5.25
C LEU A 72 -0.56 -1.14 -6.13
N ILE A 73 -0.74 -0.92 -7.43
CA ILE A 73 -0.93 -1.96 -8.45
C ILE A 73 0.04 -1.75 -9.62
N SER A 74 0.32 -2.82 -10.37
CA SER A 74 0.98 -2.68 -11.66
C SER A 74 0.00 -2.16 -12.71
N ASP A 75 0.50 -1.37 -13.66
CA ASP A 75 -0.09 -1.11 -14.98
C ASP A 75 -0.54 -2.38 -15.74
N LEU A 76 0.11 -3.54 -15.50
CA LEU A 76 -0.23 -4.82 -16.10
C LEU A 76 -1.37 -5.58 -15.41
N LEU A 77 -1.89 -5.09 -14.27
CA LEU A 77 -2.96 -5.79 -13.55
C LEU A 77 -4.21 -5.86 -14.45
N PRO A 78 -4.80 -7.05 -14.71
CA PRO A 78 -5.96 -7.16 -15.58
C PRO A 78 -7.13 -6.28 -15.12
N GLU A 79 -7.83 -5.67 -16.07
CA GLU A 79 -8.90 -4.70 -15.81
C GLU A 79 -9.99 -5.24 -14.87
N LYS A 80 -10.31 -6.54 -14.97
CA LYS A 80 -11.27 -7.19 -14.08
C LYS A 80 -10.90 -7.05 -12.61
N TYR A 81 -9.61 -7.18 -12.27
CA TYR A 81 -9.11 -7.04 -10.91
C TYR A 81 -8.99 -5.57 -10.49
N GLN A 82 -8.61 -4.68 -11.41
CA GLN A 82 -8.60 -3.23 -11.12
C GLN A 82 -10.01 -2.73 -10.75
N THR A 83 -11.02 -3.12 -11.53
CA THR A 83 -12.42 -2.75 -11.28
C THR A 83 -12.93 -3.33 -9.97
N ARG A 84 -12.59 -4.59 -9.68
CA ARG A 84 -12.94 -5.22 -8.40
C ARG A 84 -12.25 -4.52 -7.22
N LEU A 85 -10.97 -4.16 -7.33
CA LEU A 85 -10.23 -3.40 -6.29
C LEU A 85 -10.90 -2.05 -6.03
N ARG A 86 -11.21 -1.28 -7.08
CA ARG A 86 -11.90 0.02 -6.94
C ARG A 86 -13.21 -0.13 -6.19
N LYS A 87 -14.03 -1.12 -6.57
CA LYS A 87 -15.29 -1.42 -5.87
C LYS A 87 -15.04 -1.77 -4.40
N ARG A 88 -14.04 -2.60 -4.11
CA ARG A 88 -13.72 -3.01 -2.74
C ARG A 88 -13.27 -1.83 -1.88
N LEU A 89 -12.43 -0.95 -2.41
CA LEU A 89 -11.93 0.23 -1.70
C LEU A 89 -12.99 1.31 -1.49
N SER A 90 -13.99 1.42 -2.38
CA SER A 90 -15.16 2.26 -2.13
C SER A 90 -15.94 1.75 -0.91
N LEU A 91 -16.15 0.43 -0.80
CA LEU A 91 -16.82 -0.17 0.37
C LEU A 91 -16.01 0.03 1.67
N VAL A 92 -14.69 -0.03 1.62
CA VAL A 92 -13.83 0.28 2.79
C VAL A 92 -14.06 1.72 3.23
N ARG A 93 -14.05 2.67 2.28
CA ARG A 93 -14.27 4.10 2.57
C ARG A 93 -15.67 4.39 3.13
N GLU A 94 -16.68 3.62 2.74
CA GLU A 94 -18.03 3.75 3.28
C GLU A 94 -18.16 3.25 4.73
N LYS A 95 -17.35 2.25 5.11
CA LYS A 95 -17.43 1.58 6.42
C LYS A 95 -16.39 2.03 7.44
N SER A 96 -15.34 2.72 6.99
CA SER A 96 -14.19 3.12 7.82
C SER A 96 -13.85 4.59 7.60
N PRO A 97 -13.26 5.26 8.60
CA PRO A 97 -12.72 6.61 8.42
C PRO A 97 -11.52 6.68 7.46
N ALA A 98 -11.03 5.55 6.95
CA ALA A 98 -9.90 5.51 6.03
C ALA A 98 -10.24 6.15 4.66
N ASN A 99 -9.46 7.16 4.28
CA ASN A 99 -9.35 7.60 2.91
C ASN A 99 -8.69 6.50 2.07
N THR A 100 -9.28 6.13 0.94
CA THR A 100 -8.74 5.07 0.08
C THR A 100 -8.20 5.62 -1.24
N SER A 101 -7.14 5.03 -1.77
CA SER A 101 -6.54 5.43 -3.04
C SER A 101 -5.90 4.22 -3.75
N ILE A 102 -5.88 4.27 -5.08
CA ILE A 102 -5.12 3.32 -5.91
C ILE A 102 -4.03 4.10 -6.63
N ILE A 103 -2.81 3.59 -6.58
CA ILE A 103 -1.68 4.14 -7.32
C ILE A 103 -1.16 3.09 -8.30
N VAL A 104 -0.97 3.51 -9.56
CA VAL A 104 -0.43 2.65 -10.61
C VAL A 104 1.08 2.84 -10.69
N VAL A 105 1.82 1.73 -10.59
CA VAL A 105 3.27 1.67 -10.77
C VAL A 105 3.57 1.07 -12.13
N GLU A 106 4.47 1.70 -12.88
CA GLU A 106 4.86 1.24 -14.21
C GLU A 106 5.74 -0.01 -14.12
N SER A 107 5.36 -1.04 -14.87
CA SER A 107 6.13 -2.27 -15.02
C SER A 107 7.39 -2.08 -15.88
N GLY A 108 7.40 -1.03 -16.71
CA GLY A 108 8.41 -0.77 -17.72
C GLY A 108 8.38 -1.74 -18.90
N ILE A 109 7.26 -2.44 -19.12
CA ILE A 109 7.07 -3.41 -20.22
C ILE A 109 6.21 -2.82 -21.34
N CYS A 110 5.13 -2.14 -20.96
CA CYS A 110 4.33 -1.42 -21.91
C CYS A 110 5.00 -0.06 -22.15
N ASP A 111 5.27 0.28 -23.43
CA ASP A 111 5.60 1.63 -23.86
C ASP A 111 4.33 2.50 -23.79
N VAL A 112 3.78 2.68 -22.59
CA VAL A 112 2.65 3.57 -22.39
C VAL A 112 3.23 4.98 -22.32
N ASN A 113 3.22 5.70 -23.44
CA ASN A 113 3.53 7.13 -23.54
C ASN A 113 2.53 8.03 -22.78
N ASN A 114 1.85 7.52 -21.75
CA ASN A 114 0.78 8.24 -21.06
C ASN A 114 1.25 9.03 -19.84
N GLY A 115 2.53 8.95 -19.44
CA GLY A 115 3.13 9.80 -18.40
C GLY A 115 2.39 9.82 -17.05
N ALA A 116 1.57 8.80 -16.77
CA ALA A 116 0.60 8.80 -15.68
C ALA A 116 0.93 7.78 -14.58
N GLY A 117 2.02 7.01 -14.71
CA GLY A 117 2.46 6.06 -13.71
C GLY A 117 3.81 6.44 -13.11
N TYR A 118 4.12 5.86 -11.95
CA TYR A 118 5.41 6.07 -11.29
C TYR A 118 6.42 5.00 -11.72
N SER A 119 7.68 5.41 -11.89
CA SER A 119 8.76 4.51 -12.32
C SER A 119 9.19 3.53 -11.22
N SER A 120 8.88 3.84 -9.96
CA SER A 120 9.15 2.98 -8.81
C SER A 120 8.08 3.09 -7.73
N ILE A 121 8.00 2.06 -6.89
CA ILE A 121 7.14 2.04 -5.70
C ILE A 121 7.48 3.18 -4.73
N ASN A 122 8.77 3.47 -4.55
CA ASN A 122 9.19 4.50 -3.59
C ASN A 122 8.82 5.90 -4.07
N GLU A 123 8.95 6.16 -5.37
CA GLU A 123 8.50 7.41 -5.99
C GLU A 123 7.00 7.60 -5.81
N ALA A 124 6.20 6.56 -6.12
CA ALA A 124 4.75 6.56 -5.90
C ALA A 124 4.36 6.87 -4.44
N ILE A 125 5.04 6.23 -3.48
CA ILE A 125 4.77 6.43 -2.06
C ILE A 125 5.15 7.85 -1.64
N ASN A 126 6.32 8.34 -2.05
CA ASN A 126 6.79 9.68 -1.68
C ASN A 126 5.90 10.76 -2.27
N ASP A 127 5.53 10.68 -3.54
CA ASP A 127 4.64 11.66 -4.17
C ASP A 127 3.26 11.68 -3.51
N TYR A 128 2.73 10.50 -3.13
CA TYR A 128 1.50 10.45 -2.35
C TYR A 128 1.67 11.13 -0.98
N ILE A 129 2.74 10.81 -0.23
CA ILE A 129 3.02 11.45 1.06
C ILE A 129 3.09 12.96 0.88
N ASP A 130 3.87 13.45 -0.09
CA ASP A 130 4.04 14.86 -0.40
C ASP A 130 2.70 15.53 -0.71
N SER A 131 1.84 14.90 -1.52
CA SER A 131 0.49 15.41 -1.82
C SER A 131 -0.40 15.58 -0.58
N ILE A 132 -0.19 14.75 0.44
CA ILE A 132 -0.95 14.78 1.69
C ILE A 132 -0.38 15.77 2.70
N VAL A 133 0.93 16.05 2.66
CA VAL A 133 1.62 16.92 3.64
C VAL A 133 1.93 18.32 3.13
N VAL A 134 1.94 18.57 1.81
CA VAL A 134 2.37 19.84 1.19
C VAL A 134 1.66 21.09 1.71
N ASN A 135 0.40 20.97 2.16
CA ASN A 135 -0.41 22.09 2.62
C ASN A 135 -0.30 22.36 4.13
N TYR A 136 0.68 21.77 4.81
CA TYR A 136 0.81 21.86 6.25
C TYR A 136 2.23 22.27 6.63
N ASP A 137 2.36 23.30 7.46
CA ASP A 137 3.66 23.74 8.00
C ASP A 137 4.35 22.68 8.86
N ARG A 138 3.58 21.76 9.44
CA ARG A 138 4.09 20.64 10.23
C ARG A 138 3.11 19.48 10.27
N VAL A 139 3.57 18.29 9.91
CA VAL A 139 2.77 17.05 9.96
C VAL A 139 3.51 15.95 10.70
N GLU A 140 2.86 15.37 11.70
CA GLU A 140 3.31 14.14 12.33
C GLU A 140 2.61 12.96 11.65
N PHE A 141 3.39 12.08 11.02
CA PHE A 141 2.82 10.92 10.35
C PHE A 141 3.64 9.64 10.52
N ALA A 142 2.98 8.52 10.30
CA ALA A 142 3.61 7.21 10.17
C ALA A 142 3.19 6.56 8.85
N THR A 143 4.11 5.82 8.26
CA THR A 143 3.86 4.96 7.10
C THR A 143 3.93 3.51 7.53
N VAL A 144 3.01 2.69 7.04
CA VAL A 144 2.88 1.28 7.39
C VAL A 144 2.94 0.49 6.10
N ARG A 145 3.77 -0.55 6.05
CA ARG A 145 3.67 -1.55 4.98
C ARG A 145 2.80 -2.69 5.48
N LEU A 146 1.73 -2.98 4.73
CA LEU A 146 0.83 -4.11 4.97
C LEU A 146 0.79 -4.98 3.71
N ASP A 147 1.14 -6.25 3.83
CA ASP A 147 1.07 -7.17 2.69
C ASP A 147 -0.42 -7.49 2.36
N ASP A 148 -0.69 -7.91 1.12
CA ASP A 148 -2.05 -8.08 0.59
C ASP A 148 -2.78 -9.32 1.12
N ASP A 149 -2.12 -10.10 1.97
CA ASP A 149 -2.59 -11.28 2.67
C ASP A 149 -2.52 -11.16 4.21
N ASP A 150 -2.09 -10.01 4.73
CA ASP A 150 -2.00 -9.73 6.16
C ASP A 150 -3.25 -9.02 6.71
N ALA A 151 -3.41 -9.06 8.03
CA ALA A 151 -4.44 -8.32 8.77
C ALA A 151 -3.86 -7.47 9.89
N LEU A 152 -4.49 -6.33 10.16
CA LEU A 152 -4.21 -5.50 11.32
C LEU A 152 -5.23 -5.75 12.44
N SER A 153 -4.77 -5.67 13.69
CA SER A 153 -5.68 -5.61 14.85
C SER A 153 -6.54 -4.33 14.78
N LYS A 154 -7.80 -4.40 15.21
CA LYS A 154 -8.71 -3.25 15.27
C LYS A 154 -8.17 -2.03 16.04
N ASN A 155 -7.26 -2.28 16.99
CA ASN A 155 -6.62 -1.25 17.82
C ASN A 155 -5.25 -0.82 17.27
N TYR A 156 -4.79 -1.37 16.16
CA TYR A 156 -3.45 -1.14 15.64
C TYR A 156 -3.16 0.34 15.41
N ALA A 157 -4.06 1.04 14.71
CA ALA A 157 -3.92 2.47 14.44
C ALA A 157 -3.92 3.30 15.74
N LEU A 158 -4.76 2.94 16.71
CA LEU A 158 -4.78 3.57 18.03
C LEU A 158 -3.45 3.39 18.77
N GLU A 159 -2.90 2.18 18.80
CA GLU A 159 -1.61 1.91 19.44
C GLU A 159 -0.45 2.62 18.73
N LEU A 160 -0.43 2.61 17.40
CA LEU A 160 0.58 3.31 16.61
C LEU A 160 0.52 4.84 16.85
N SER A 161 -0.67 5.42 16.97
CA SER A 161 -0.85 6.86 17.15
C SER A 161 -0.12 7.43 18.39
N LYS A 162 0.13 6.60 19.41
CA LYS A 162 0.87 6.97 20.63
C LYS A 162 2.34 7.27 20.36
N TYR A 163 2.90 6.70 19.29
CA TYR A 163 4.30 6.87 18.90
C TYR A 163 4.49 7.92 17.81
N ILE A 164 3.43 8.40 17.17
CA ILE A 164 3.49 9.49 16.19
C ILE A 164 3.73 10.79 16.96
N LYS A 165 5.00 11.12 17.19
CA LYS A 165 5.50 12.33 17.85
C LYS A 165 6.96 12.57 17.49
N GLU A 166 7.43 13.81 17.68
CA GLU A 166 8.77 14.26 17.30
C GLU A 166 9.92 13.41 17.84
N ASP A 167 9.84 12.97 19.11
CA ASP A 167 10.88 12.14 19.74
C ASP A 167 11.21 10.84 18.98
N PHE A 168 10.28 10.38 18.14
CA PHE A 168 10.41 9.14 17.40
C PHE A 168 10.52 9.37 15.88
N ALA A 169 10.77 10.60 15.42
CA ALA A 169 11.01 10.89 14.02
C ALA A 169 12.19 10.07 13.46
N GLY A 170 11.98 9.41 12.32
CA GLY A 170 12.99 8.56 11.68
C GLY A 170 13.14 7.16 12.26
N PHE A 171 12.40 6.83 13.33
CA PHE A 171 12.45 5.49 13.91
C PHE A 171 11.60 4.48 13.13
N LEU A 172 12.12 3.25 13.01
CA LEU A 172 11.34 2.09 12.62
C LEU A 172 10.68 1.51 13.86
N LEU A 173 9.35 1.44 13.87
CA LEU A 173 8.60 0.75 14.91
C LEU A 173 8.20 -0.64 14.41
N VAL A 174 8.36 -1.63 15.27
CA VAL A 174 8.01 -3.02 14.98
C VAL A 174 7.09 -3.52 16.08
N PHE A 175 5.86 -3.88 15.71
CA PHE A 175 4.94 -4.56 16.61
C PHE A 175 5.19 -6.07 16.49
N HIS A 176 5.41 -6.75 17.63
CA HIS A 176 5.80 -8.17 17.70
C HIS A 176 4.76 -9.17 17.13
N THR A 177 3.60 -8.69 16.66
CA THR A 177 2.58 -9.49 15.98
C THR A 177 2.45 -9.15 14.48
N ALA A 178 3.58 -8.88 13.82
CA ALA A 178 3.78 -8.90 12.36
C ALA A 178 3.42 -7.65 11.52
N THR A 179 3.84 -6.44 11.93
CA THR A 179 3.84 -5.31 10.97
C THR A 179 5.02 -4.36 11.19
N LYS A 180 5.66 -3.94 10.08
CA LYS A 180 6.74 -2.95 10.06
C LYS A 180 6.16 -1.55 9.81
N VAL A 181 6.55 -0.58 10.64
CA VAL A 181 6.13 0.81 10.54
C VAL A 181 7.35 1.71 10.41
N TYR A 182 7.36 2.57 9.40
CA TYR A 182 8.38 3.60 9.22
C TYR A 182 7.79 4.95 9.61
N MET A 183 8.38 5.63 10.59
CA MET A 183 8.01 6.99 10.90
C MET A 183 8.96 7.96 10.23
N ILE A 184 8.39 8.85 9.41
CA ILE A 184 9.10 9.91 8.73
C ILE A 184 8.40 11.19 9.17
N MET A 185 9.15 12.17 9.65
CA MET A 185 8.62 13.53 9.81
C MET A 185 9.15 14.39 8.68
N GLY A 186 8.24 14.99 7.93
CA GLY A 186 8.55 16.04 6.97
C GLY A 186 8.73 17.38 7.70
N LYS A 187 9.63 18.21 7.16
CA LYS A 187 9.77 19.61 7.57
C LYS A 187 8.63 20.45 7.06
#